data_AF-A0A7S1QCY4-F1
#
_entry.id   AF-A0A7S1QCY4-F1
#
_cell.length_a   1.000
_cell.length_b   1.000
_cell.length_c   1.000
_cell.angle_alpha   90.00
_cell.angle_beta   90.00
_cell.angle_gamma   90.00
#
_symmetry.space_group_name_H-M   'P 1'
#
loop_
_entity.id
_entity.type
_entity.pdbx_description
1 polymer ?
#
loop_
_entity_poly.entity_id
_entity_poly.type
_entity_poly.pdbx_seq_one_letter_code
_entity_poly.pdbx_strand_id
1 'polypeptide(L)'
;GLFVPSSSSAVVARLRAEAPDECDDNFFVRCALHFNSFAAGAGGCDRVTFPTLVRANHSCFPNCIVDGDEGTLRALREVRAGEDLTVSYLGDAELLWPRHRRRAELAQRWDFVCGCERCSAPLDDTRRFRACRREGCGGDLLTAHASSGPALRCGRCGAAPEEAEA
;
A
#
# COMPACT_ATOMS: atom_id res chain seq x y z
N GLY A 1 4.05 -4.29 20.85
CA GLY A 1 4.97 -3.14 21.01
C GLY A 1 4.84 -2.26 19.80
N LEU A 2 5.23 -0.99 19.92
CA LEU A 2 5.36 -0.10 18.77
C LEU A 2 6.45 -0.62 17.83
N PHE A 3 6.24 -0.46 16.53
CA PHE A 3 7.25 -0.80 15.53
C PHE A 3 8.19 0.38 15.31
N VAL A 4 9.49 0.16 15.52
CA VAL A 4 10.53 1.08 15.06
C VAL A 4 11.55 0.22 14.32
N PRO A 5 11.85 0.51 13.04
CA PRO A 5 12.83 -0.26 12.30
C PRO A 5 14.24 -0.04 12.84
N SER A 6 15.17 -0.91 12.46
CA SER A 6 16.56 -0.84 12.90
C SER A 6 17.22 0.48 12.50
N SER A 7 18.32 0.83 13.19
CA SER A 7 19.12 2.03 12.88
C SER A 7 19.71 2.05 11.47
N SER A 8 19.78 0.89 10.80
CA SER A 8 20.16 0.76 9.39
C SER A 8 19.07 1.17 8.40
N SER A 9 17.86 1.49 8.86
CA SER A 9 16.76 1.93 8.01
C SER A 9 17.07 3.27 7.35
N ALA A 10 16.91 3.33 6.03
CA ALA A 10 17.10 4.56 5.28
C ALA A 10 16.09 5.64 5.71
N VAL A 11 14.89 5.23 6.13
CA VAL A 11 13.86 6.14 6.64
C VAL A 11 14.27 6.75 7.97
N VAL A 12 14.80 5.94 8.90
CA VAL A 12 15.29 6.42 10.20
C VAL A 12 16.46 7.39 10.01
N ALA A 13 17.40 7.06 9.11
CA ALA A 13 18.51 7.95 8.77
C ALA A 13 18.03 9.30 8.21
N ARG A 14 17.02 9.27 7.32
CA ARG A 14 16.41 10.50 6.78
C ARG A 14 15.74 11.33 7.89
N LEU A 15 14.94 10.71 8.75
CA LEU A 15 14.30 11.41 9.88
C LEU A 15 15.35 12.08 10.77
N ARG A 16 16.47 11.42 11.06
CA ARG A 16 17.56 12.01 11.86
C ARG A 16 18.16 13.23 11.15
N ALA A 17 18.38 13.14 9.84
CA ALA A 17 18.95 14.23 9.06
C ALA A 17 18.04 15.48 9.01
N GLU A 18 16.73 15.33 9.15
CA GLU A 18 15.77 16.45 9.21
C GLU A 18 15.89 17.27 10.51
N ALA A 19 16.39 16.68 11.60
CA ALA A 19 16.61 17.35 12.89
C ALA A 19 17.85 16.78 13.61
N PRO A 20 19.07 17.15 13.15
CA PRO A 20 20.31 16.53 13.61
C PRO A 20 20.63 16.82 15.09
N ASP A 21 20.15 17.94 15.63
CA ASP A 21 20.39 18.37 17.01
C ASP A 21 19.31 17.85 17.99
N GLU A 22 18.34 17.05 17.53
CA GLU A 22 17.29 16.47 18.36
C GLU A 22 17.85 15.43 19.34
N CYS A 23 17.47 15.51 20.62
CA CYS A 23 17.87 14.51 21.61
C CYS A 23 17.27 13.12 21.29
N ASP A 24 17.93 12.07 21.77
CA ASP A 24 17.57 10.69 21.41
C ASP A 24 16.15 10.28 21.83
N ASP A 25 15.66 10.77 22.98
CA ASP A 25 14.30 10.48 23.44
C ASP A 25 13.25 11.08 22.51
N ASN A 26 13.43 12.35 22.10
CA ASN A 26 12.51 13.00 21.16
C ASN A 26 12.57 12.33 19.78
N PHE A 27 13.78 11.98 19.33
CA PHE A 27 13.98 11.25 18.08
C PHE A 27 13.28 9.90 18.09
N PHE A 28 13.39 9.15 19.19
CA PHE A 28 12.69 7.87 19.36
C PHE A 28 11.17 8.05 19.28
N VAL A 29 10.61 9.04 19.99
CA VAL A 29 9.17 9.34 19.94
C VAL A 29 8.74 9.71 18.53
N ARG A 30 9.49 10.57 17.83
CA ARG A 30 9.19 10.97 16.45
C ARG A 30 9.22 9.78 15.50
N CYS A 31 10.22 8.90 15.60
CA CYS A 31 10.26 7.66 14.84
C CYS A 31 9.05 6.77 15.17
N ALA A 32 8.74 6.55 16.44
CA ALA A 32 7.60 5.74 16.85
C ALA A 32 6.28 6.30 16.28
N LEU A 33 6.06 7.62 16.33
CA LEU A 33 4.87 8.25 15.74
C LEU A 33 4.84 8.11 14.21
N HIS A 34 5.98 8.26 13.53
CA HIS A 34 6.07 8.13 12.06
C HIS A 34 5.58 6.76 11.57
N PHE A 35 5.99 5.67 12.23
CA PHE A 35 5.65 4.32 11.77
C PHE A 35 4.33 3.78 12.33
N ASN A 36 3.79 4.35 13.41
CA ASN A 36 2.65 3.78 14.13
C ASN A 36 1.43 4.71 14.21
N SER A 37 1.48 5.93 13.65
CA SER A 37 0.35 6.85 13.76
C SER A 37 -0.71 6.65 12.67
N PHE A 38 -1.95 6.94 13.05
CA PHE A 38 -3.11 7.07 12.17
C PHE A 38 -3.49 8.54 12.05
N ALA A 39 -4.08 8.91 10.93
CA ALA A 39 -4.67 10.23 10.74
C ALA A 39 -5.97 10.35 11.56
N ALA A 40 -6.15 11.48 12.23
CA ALA A 40 -7.35 11.82 12.99
C ALA A 40 -7.63 13.32 12.92
N GLY A 41 -8.72 13.75 13.52
CA GLY A 41 -9.15 15.14 13.63
C GLY A 41 -9.73 15.69 12.32
N ALA A 42 -10.28 16.90 12.42
CA ALA A 42 -10.84 17.59 11.27
C ALA A 42 -9.78 17.79 10.17
N GLY A 43 -9.95 17.09 9.04
CA GLY A 43 -9.02 17.14 7.90
C GLY A 43 -7.86 16.15 7.97
N GLY A 44 -7.81 15.26 8.97
CA GLY A 44 -6.78 14.21 9.06
C GLY A 44 -5.37 14.74 9.37
N CYS A 45 -5.27 15.94 9.95
CA CYS A 45 -4.01 16.60 10.27
C CYS A 45 -3.38 16.07 11.57
N ASP A 46 -4.20 15.53 12.49
CA ASP A 46 -3.72 15.02 13.76
C ASP A 46 -3.15 13.61 13.60
N ARG A 47 -2.22 13.26 14.50
CA ARG A 47 -1.57 11.95 14.54
C ARG A 47 -1.86 11.28 15.87
N VAL A 48 -2.49 10.12 15.81
CA VAL A 48 -2.90 9.34 16.99
C VAL A 48 -2.32 7.94 16.93
N THR A 49 -2.06 7.34 18.09
CA THR A 49 -1.58 5.95 18.17
C THR A 49 -2.48 5.15 19.12
N PHE A 50 -2.77 3.91 18.74
CA PHE A 50 -3.59 2.99 19.53
C PHE A 50 -2.80 1.69 19.77
N PRO A 51 -2.54 1.28 21.02
CA PRO A 51 -1.65 0.14 21.32
C PRO A 51 -2.02 -1.17 20.60
N THR A 52 -3.29 -1.37 20.28
CA THR A 52 -3.80 -2.55 19.56
C THR A 52 -3.79 -2.37 18.05
N LEU A 53 -4.19 -1.21 17.52
CA LEU A 53 -4.37 -1.00 16.08
C LEU A 53 -3.05 -0.89 15.32
N VAL A 54 -1.99 -0.40 15.97
CA VAL A 54 -0.64 -0.28 15.38
C VAL A 54 -0.04 -1.61 14.93
N ARG A 55 -0.63 -2.73 15.35
CA ARG A 55 -0.21 -4.08 14.97
C ARG A 55 -0.74 -4.51 13.60
N ALA A 56 -1.71 -3.80 13.04
CA ALA A 56 -2.28 -4.12 11.75
C ALA A 56 -1.28 -3.81 10.63
N ASN A 57 -0.90 -4.84 9.88
CA ASN A 57 0.03 -4.70 8.76
C ASN A 57 -0.65 -4.08 7.53
N HIS A 58 0.17 -3.59 6.61
CA HIS A 58 -0.31 -3.06 5.35
C HIS A 58 -0.77 -4.15 4.37
N SER A 59 -1.90 -3.90 3.70
CA SER A 59 -2.25 -4.52 2.41
C SER A 59 -2.76 -3.46 1.43
N CYS A 60 -2.40 -3.59 0.14
CA CYS A 60 -3.00 -2.79 -0.93
C CYS A 60 -4.43 -3.25 -1.30
N PHE A 61 -4.88 -4.36 -0.71
CA PHE A 61 -6.25 -4.85 -0.72
C PHE A 61 -6.61 -5.23 0.72
N PRO A 62 -6.82 -4.22 1.60
CA PRO A 62 -7.02 -4.45 3.02
C PRO A 62 -8.36 -5.12 3.28
N ASN A 63 -8.45 -5.87 4.38
CA ASN A 63 -9.71 -6.41 4.87
C ASN A 63 -10.33 -5.59 6.00
N CYS A 64 -9.60 -4.58 6.50
CA CYS A 64 -10.04 -3.70 7.57
C CYS A 64 -9.76 -2.23 7.25
N ILE A 65 -10.52 -1.33 7.88
CA ILE A 65 -10.28 0.11 7.90
C ILE A 65 -10.16 0.57 9.36
N VAL A 66 -9.32 1.57 9.60
CA VAL A 66 -9.16 2.21 10.92
C VAL A 66 -9.87 3.55 10.91
N ASP A 67 -10.68 3.79 11.93
CA ASP A 67 -11.17 5.10 12.30
C ASP A 67 -10.24 5.67 13.38
N GLY A 68 -9.48 6.71 13.01
CA GLY A 68 -8.54 7.36 13.93
C GLY A 68 -9.21 8.21 15.01
N ASP A 69 -10.41 8.72 14.76
CA ASP A 69 -11.14 9.56 15.71
C ASP A 69 -11.79 8.71 16.80
N GLU A 70 -12.38 7.58 16.41
CA GLU A 70 -13.01 6.66 17.35
C GLU A 70 -12.03 5.62 17.92
N GLY A 71 -10.86 5.44 17.30
CA GLY A 71 -9.93 4.36 17.65
C GLY A 71 -10.51 2.97 17.39
N THR A 72 -11.28 2.83 16.32
CA THR A 72 -11.94 1.56 15.96
C THR A 72 -11.32 0.95 14.71
N LEU A 73 -11.42 -0.38 14.61
CA LEU A 73 -11.04 -1.14 13.42
C LEU A 73 -12.27 -1.93 12.94
N ARG A 74 -12.63 -1.71 11.69
CA ARG A 74 -13.87 -2.23 11.10
C ARG A 74 -13.53 -3.12 9.91
N ALA A 75 -14.10 -4.31 9.87
CA ALA A 75 -13.93 -5.22 8.74
C ALA A 75 -14.66 -4.67 7.50
N LEU A 76 -14.00 -4.70 6.35
CA LEU A 76 -14.54 -4.32 5.05
C LEU A 76 -15.16 -5.52 4.30
N ARG A 77 -14.80 -6.73 4.72
CA ARG A 77 -15.27 -8.00 4.17
C ARG A 77 -15.24 -9.08 5.26
N GLU A 78 -15.79 -10.24 4.96
CA GLU A 78 -15.64 -11.41 5.82
C GLU A 78 -14.15 -11.73 6.02
N VAL A 79 -13.76 -11.96 7.27
CA VAL A 79 -12.40 -12.32 7.70
C VAL A 79 -12.46 -13.71 8.31
N ARG A 80 -11.67 -14.64 7.77
CA ARG A 80 -11.65 -16.01 8.27
C ARG A 80 -10.80 -16.13 9.53
N ALA A 81 -11.11 -17.12 10.37
CA ALA A 81 -10.25 -17.45 11.50
C ALA A 81 -8.82 -17.77 11.02
N GLY A 82 -7.83 -17.09 11.60
CA GLY A 82 -6.43 -17.21 11.21
C GLY A 82 -6.00 -16.32 10.03
N GLU A 83 -6.90 -15.56 9.42
CA GLU A 83 -6.54 -14.53 8.44
C GLU A 83 -6.00 -13.28 9.14
N ASP A 84 -4.90 -12.72 8.64
CA ASP A 84 -4.32 -11.48 9.19
C ASP A 84 -5.26 -10.29 8.97
N LEU A 85 -5.43 -9.47 10.01
CA LEU A 85 -6.11 -8.19 9.90
C LEU A 85 -5.15 -7.17 9.26
N THR A 86 -5.56 -6.60 8.13
CA THR A 86 -4.73 -5.68 7.36
C THR A 86 -5.46 -4.39 7.03
N VAL A 87 -4.71 -3.29 7.02
CA VAL A 87 -5.19 -1.93 6.75
C VAL A 87 -4.38 -1.33 5.60
N SER A 88 -4.85 -0.22 5.02
CA SER A 88 -4.02 0.54 4.07
C SER A 88 -3.22 1.61 4.81
N TYR A 89 -1.91 1.67 4.56
CA TYR A 89 -1.07 2.80 4.99
C TYR A 89 -1.07 3.92 3.94
N LEU A 90 -1.57 3.60 2.74
CA LEU A 90 -1.76 4.53 1.63
C LEU A 90 -3.18 5.09 1.69
N GLY A 91 -3.35 6.35 1.30
CA GLY A 91 -4.67 6.94 1.12
C GLY A 91 -5.40 6.35 -0.10
N ASP A 92 -6.71 6.57 -0.18
CA ASP A 92 -7.57 6.00 -1.23
C ASP A 92 -7.09 6.37 -2.65
N ALA A 93 -6.64 7.61 -2.85
CA ALA A 93 -6.11 8.05 -4.14
C ALA A 93 -4.79 7.33 -4.50
N GLU A 94 -3.95 7.05 -3.50
CA GLU A 94 -2.67 6.36 -3.68
C GLU A 94 -2.90 4.86 -3.96
N LEU A 95 -3.99 4.27 -3.47
CA LEU A 95 -4.39 2.89 -3.82
C LEU A 95 -4.76 2.74 -5.30
N LEU A 96 -5.13 3.82 -6.00
CA LEU A 96 -5.39 3.84 -7.45
C LEU A 96 -4.10 3.92 -8.29
N TRP A 97 -2.95 4.17 -7.67
CA TRP A 97 -1.68 4.18 -8.38
C TRP A 97 -1.28 2.79 -8.86
N PRO A 98 -0.45 2.68 -9.92
CA PRO A 98 0.09 1.40 -10.35
C PRO A 98 0.97 0.78 -9.27
N ARG A 99 1.09 -0.55 -9.28
CA ARG A 99 1.87 -1.34 -8.30
C ARG A 99 3.24 -0.76 -7.97
N HIS A 100 4.02 -0.36 -8.99
CA HIS A 100 5.39 0.12 -8.79
C HIS A 100 5.42 1.42 -7.97
N ARG A 101 4.44 2.32 -8.16
CA ARG A 101 4.34 3.56 -7.38
C ARG A 101 3.91 3.28 -5.94
N ARG A 102 2.91 2.41 -5.73
CA ARG A 102 2.50 2.00 -4.38
C ARG A 102 3.67 1.41 -3.59
N ARG A 103 4.46 0.51 -4.22
CA ARG A 103 5.65 -0.08 -3.60
C ARG A 103 6.76 0.93 -3.34
N ALA A 104 7.00 1.86 -4.27
CA ALA A 104 7.98 2.92 -4.07
C ALA A 104 7.59 3.82 -2.88
N GLU A 105 6.32 4.20 -2.78
CA GLU A 105 5.81 5.01 -1.67
C GLU A 105 5.99 4.30 -0.32
N LEU A 106 5.60 3.02 -0.27
CA LEU A 106 5.73 2.22 0.95
C LEU A 106 7.19 2.02 1.37
N ALA A 107 8.09 1.81 0.41
CA ALA A 107 9.52 1.73 0.69
C ALA A 107 10.07 3.06 1.20
N GLN A 108 9.64 4.19 0.61
CA GLN A 108 10.11 5.52 1.01
C GLN A 108 9.59 5.98 2.38
N ARG A 109 8.39 5.57 2.78
CA ARG A 109 7.75 5.98 4.04
C ARG A 109 7.93 4.94 5.17
N TRP A 110 7.90 3.64 4.88
CA TRP A 110 7.90 2.57 5.89
C TRP A 110 9.01 1.52 5.72
N ASP A 111 9.92 1.70 4.75
CA ASP A 111 11.10 0.85 4.56
C ASP A 111 10.80 -0.64 4.28
N PHE A 112 9.73 -0.94 3.55
CA PHE A 112 9.41 -2.30 3.12
C PHE A 112 8.84 -2.37 1.69
N VAL A 113 8.90 -3.54 1.09
CA VAL A 113 8.29 -3.83 -0.22
C VAL A 113 7.02 -4.67 0.00
N CYS A 114 5.87 -4.13 -0.39
CA CYS A 114 4.58 -4.79 -0.19
C CYS A 114 4.43 -6.10 -1.02
N GLY A 115 4.20 -7.21 -0.30
CA GLY A 115 3.96 -8.55 -0.85
C GLY A 115 2.50 -9.03 -0.78
N CYS A 116 1.53 -8.15 -0.50
CA CYS A 116 0.11 -8.53 -0.42
C CYS A 116 -0.40 -9.15 -1.73
N GLU A 117 -1.56 -9.81 -1.69
CA GLU A 117 -2.16 -10.51 -2.83
C GLU A 117 -2.26 -9.63 -4.09
N ARG A 118 -2.68 -8.36 -3.95
CA ARG A 118 -2.78 -7.41 -5.06
C ARG A 118 -1.43 -7.00 -5.65
N CYS A 119 -0.38 -6.95 -4.83
CA CYS A 119 0.98 -6.66 -5.28
C CYS A 119 1.73 -7.89 -5.81
N SER A 120 1.27 -9.09 -5.45
CA SER A 120 1.82 -10.36 -5.92
C SER A 120 1.08 -10.90 -7.15
N ALA A 121 -0.12 -10.38 -7.45
CA ALA A 121 -0.84 -10.67 -8.67
C ALA A 121 -0.03 -10.30 -9.93
N PRO A 122 -0.11 -11.09 -11.01
CA PRO A 122 0.59 -10.81 -12.26
C PRO A 122 0.01 -9.62 -13.03
N LEU A 123 -1.24 -9.26 -12.78
CA LEU A 123 -1.99 -8.21 -13.46
C LEU A 123 -2.40 -7.11 -12.47
N ASP A 124 -2.23 -5.86 -12.88
CA ASP A 124 -2.70 -4.67 -12.15
C ASP A 124 -4.14 -4.35 -12.55
N ASP A 125 -5.03 -4.40 -11.57
CA ASP A 125 -6.47 -4.17 -11.72
C ASP A 125 -6.87 -2.69 -11.84
N THR A 126 -5.96 -1.76 -11.53
CA THR A 126 -6.21 -0.31 -11.60
C THR A 126 -6.36 0.22 -13.02
N ARG A 127 -5.75 -0.47 -13.99
CA ARG A 127 -5.64 -0.01 -15.38
C ARG A 127 -6.30 -1.01 -16.31
N ARG A 128 -7.63 -0.95 -16.34
CA ARG A 128 -8.49 -1.85 -17.10
C ARG A 128 -8.99 -1.17 -18.37
N PHE A 129 -8.72 -1.78 -19.52
CA PHE A 129 -9.30 -1.40 -20.80
C PHE A 129 -10.32 -2.44 -21.20
N ARG A 130 -11.57 -2.01 -21.35
CA ARG A 130 -12.69 -2.90 -21.65
C ARG A 130 -12.56 -3.51 -23.05
N ALA A 131 -13.12 -4.72 -23.17
CA ALA A 131 -13.25 -5.48 -24.41
C ALA A 131 -11.90 -5.92 -25.02
N CYS A 132 -11.53 -7.16 -24.71
CA CYS A 132 -10.49 -7.87 -25.44
C CYS A 132 -10.88 -7.97 -26.93
N ARG A 133 -9.93 -7.67 -27.83
CA ARG A 133 -10.14 -7.73 -29.28
C ARG A 133 -10.19 -9.16 -29.85
N ARG A 134 -9.85 -10.17 -29.04
CA ARG A 134 -9.97 -11.57 -29.46
C ARG A 134 -11.44 -11.91 -29.65
N GLU A 135 -11.78 -12.44 -30.82
CA GLU A 135 -13.13 -12.88 -31.13
C GLU A 135 -13.68 -13.84 -30.05
N GLY A 136 -14.92 -13.59 -29.61
CA GLY A 136 -15.57 -14.36 -28.54
C GLY A 136 -15.05 -14.10 -27.12
N CYS A 137 -14.04 -13.25 -26.91
CA CYS A 137 -13.48 -13.00 -25.59
C CYS A 137 -14.12 -11.80 -24.88
N GLY A 138 -15.05 -12.05 -23.96
CA GLY A 138 -15.62 -11.02 -23.07
C GLY A 138 -14.74 -10.57 -21.88
N GLY A 139 -13.41 -10.68 -22.01
CA GLY A 139 -12.46 -10.27 -20.98
C GLY A 139 -11.95 -8.84 -21.19
N ASP A 140 -11.14 -8.34 -20.25
CA ASP A 140 -10.53 -7.00 -20.32
C ASP A 140 -9.02 -7.06 -20.34
N LEU A 141 -8.40 -6.04 -20.95
CA LEU A 141 -6.96 -5.85 -20.95
C LEU A 141 -6.54 -5.15 -19.66
N LEU A 142 -5.61 -5.78 -18.94
CA LEU A 142 -5.01 -5.30 -17.71
C LEU A 142 -3.52 -5.06 -17.92
N THR A 143 -2.92 -4.21 -17.09
CA THR A 143 -1.47 -4.01 -17.14
C THR A 143 -0.77 -5.19 -16.46
N ALA A 144 -0.04 -6.00 -17.23
CA ALA A 144 0.80 -7.06 -16.72
C ALA A 144 2.13 -6.50 -16.20
N HIS A 145 2.59 -7.08 -15.09
CA HIS A 145 3.90 -6.80 -14.53
C HIS A 145 4.94 -7.70 -15.21
N ALA A 146 5.57 -7.23 -16.29
CA ALA A 146 6.67 -7.92 -16.94
C ALA A 146 8.03 -7.29 -16.59
N SER A 147 9.08 -8.09 -16.63
CA SER A 147 10.48 -7.65 -16.44
C SER A 147 10.91 -6.62 -17.49
N SER A 148 10.28 -6.67 -18.68
CA SER A 148 10.52 -5.79 -19.82
C SER A 148 9.70 -4.49 -19.80
N GLY A 149 8.95 -4.22 -18.72
CA GLY A 149 8.08 -3.03 -18.60
C GLY A 149 6.58 -3.35 -18.62
N PRO A 150 5.72 -2.33 -18.46
CA PRO A 150 4.27 -2.53 -18.42
C PRO A 150 3.75 -2.97 -19.80
N ALA A 151 3.08 -4.11 -19.85
CA ALA A 151 2.47 -4.63 -21.07
C ALA A 151 0.99 -4.91 -20.85
N LEU A 152 0.12 -4.63 -21.81
CA LEU A 152 -1.30 -4.98 -21.69
C LEU A 152 -1.51 -6.46 -22.01
N ARG A 153 -2.28 -7.15 -21.17
CA ARG A 153 -2.68 -8.56 -21.35
C ARG A 153 -4.12 -8.76 -20.92
N CYS A 154 -4.87 -9.54 -21.68
CA CYS A 154 -6.24 -9.88 -21.30
C CYS A 154 -6.24 -10.78 -20.06
N GLY A 155 -6.97 -10.38 -19.02
CA GLY A 155 -7.10 -11.18 -17.79
C GLY A 155 -7.83 -12.52 -17.97
N ARG A 156 -8.54 -12.71 -19.09
CA ARG A 156 -9.23 -13.97 -19.42
C ARG A 156 -8.42 -14.85 -20.36
N CYS A 157 -7.92 -14.30 -21.46
CA CYS A 157 -7.38 -15.08 -22.57
C CYS A 157 -5.88 -14.86 -22.84
N GLY A 158 -5.24 -13.94 -22.11
CA GLY A 158 -3.82 -13.62 -22.22
C GLY A 158 -3.41 -12.84 -23.47
N ALA A 159 -4.35 -12.50 -24.37
CA ALA A 159 -4.05 -11.72 -25.57
C ALA A 159 -3.43 -10.36 -25.23
N ALA A 160 -2.39 -9.97 -25.97
CA ALA A 160 -1.95 -8.59 -26.04
C ALA A 160 -2.84 -7.81 -27.03
N PRO A 161 -3.02 -6.50 -26.88
CA PRO A 161 -3.52 -5.69 -27.99
C PRO A 161 -2.51 -5.77 -29.14
N GLU A 162 -2.99 -5.95 -30.38
CA GLU A 162 -2.15 -5.80 -31.57
C GLU A 162 -1.60 -4.37 -31.61
N GLU A 163 -0.31 -4.22 -31.94
CA GLU A 163 0.27 -2.91 -32.20
C GLU A 163 -0.52 -2.29 -33.36
N ALA A 164 -1.02 -1.06 -33.17
CA ALA A 164 -1.63 -0.35 -34.28
C ALA A 164 -0.52 -0.13 -35.32
N GLU A 165 -0.64 -0.76 -36.48
CA GLU A 165 0.13 -0.35 -37.66
C GLU A 165 -0.14 1.14 -37.86
N ALA A 166 0.92 1.94 -37.69
CA ALA A 166 0.89 3.40 -37.76
C ALA A 166 0.79 3.90 -39.19
#